data_AF-A0A943FM02-F1
#
_entry.id   AF-A0A943FM02-F1
#
_cell.length_a   1.000
_cell.length_b   1.000
_cell.length_c   1.000
_cell.angle_alpha   90.00
_cell.angle_beta   90.00
_cell.angle_gamma   90.00
#
_symmetry.space_group_name_H-M   'P 1'
#
loop_
_entity.id
_entity.type
_entity.pdbx_description
1 polymer ?
#
loop_
_entity_poly.entity_id
_entity_poly.type
_entity_poly.pdbx_seq_one_letter_code
_entity_poly.pdbx_strand_id
1 'polypeptide(L)'
;TEVGKITTDKTGVAKWSDLKIGVQYRITEVKAPAGYTLLTEPLFTGTLDNNDRDITITACNSAGFALPFTGGTGFTTYFLFAALMLCMGVYFCKKSYITKENI
;
A
#
# COMPACT_ATOMS: atom_id res chain seq x y z
N THR A 1 -26.02 11.58 1.39
CA THR A 1 -25.53 11.73 2.76
C THR A 1 -25.08 10.38 3.26
N GLU A 2 -23.93 10.28 3.93
CA GLU A 2 -23.48 9.03 4.56
C GLU A 2 -24.42 8.72 5.74
N VAL A 3 -25.02 7.53 5.72
CA VAL A 3 -25.97 7.07 6.75
C VAL A 3 -25.29 6.20 7.81
N GLY A 4 -24.07 5.71 7.54
CA GLY A 4 -23.25 4.96 8.48
C GLY A 4 -22.01 4.36 7.83
N LYS A 5 -21.02 4.05 8.67
CA LYS A 5 -19.79 3.35 8.30
C LYS A 5 -19.56 2.22 9.31
N ILE A 6 -19.24 1.03 8.82
CA ILE A 6 -18.91 -0.14 9.63
C ILE A 6 -17.68 -0.81 9.03
N THR A 7 -16.92 -1.51 9.86
CA THR A 7 -15.78 -2.35 9.44
C THR A 7 -16.18 -3.80 9.64
N THR A 8 -15.80 -4.67 8.71
CA THR A 8 -16.00 -6.11 8.86
C THR A 8 -15.24 -6.64 10.08
N ASP A 9 -15.86 -7.56 10.80
CA ASP A 9 -15.23 -8.21 11.94
C ASP A 9 -14.22 -9.29 11.51
N LYS A 10 -13.67 -10.03 12.49
CA LYS A 10 -12.73 -11.13 12.24
C LYS A 10 -13.31 -12.29 11.44
N THR A 11 -14.64 -12.37 11.34
CA THR A 11 -15.36 -13.38 10.55
C THR A 11 -15.72 -12.86 9.15
N GLY A 12 -15.40 -11.60 8.84
CA GLY A 12 -15.70 -10.97 7.55
C GLY A 12 -17.11 -10.38 7.47
N VAL A 13 -17.82 -10.25 8.61
CA VAL A 13 -19.22 -9.83 8.64
C VAL A 13 -19.36 -8.36 9.07
N ALA A 14 -20.27 -7.66 8.41
CA ALA A 14 -20.70 -6.31 8.72
C ALA A 14 -22.24 -6.25 8.64
N LYS A 15 -22.90 -5.67 9.65
CA LYS A 15 -24.36 -5.58 9.72
C LYS A 15 -24.83 -4.16 10.04
N TRP A 16 -25.72 -3.65 9.22
CA TRP A 16 -26.56 -2.49 9.54
C TRP A 16 -27.95 -2.98 9.92
N SER A 17 -28.56 -2.37 10.93
CA SER A 17 -29.92 -2.68 11.40
C SER A 17 -30.76 -1.41 11.41
N ASP A 18 -32.08 -1.56 11.48
CA ASP A 18 -33.04 -0.45 11.60
C ASP A 18 -32.96 0.59 10.46
N LEU A 19 -32.64 0.11 9.25
CA LEU A 19 -32.63 0.93 8.05
C LEU A 19 -34.06 1.29 7.61
N LYS A 20 -34.22 2.51 7.08
CA LYS A 20 -35.50 3.03 6.63
C LYS A 20 -35.94 2.32 5.34
N ILE A 21 -37.17 1.85 5.30
CA ILE A 21 -37.78 1.25 4.10
C ILE A 21 -38.23 2.35 3.13
N GLY A 22 -38.22 2.06 1.83
CA GLY A 22 -38.69 2.94 0.77
C GLY A 22 -37.70 4.01 0.33
N VAL A 23 -36.43 3.91 0.76
CA VAL A 23 -35.35 4.78 0.28
C VAL A 23 -34.26 3.97 -0.42
N GLN A 24 -33.50 4.65 -1.27
CA GLN A 24 -32.39 4.05 -1.99
C GLN A 24 -31.11 4.09 -1.15
N TYR A 25 -30.45 2.95 -1.07
CA TYR A 25 -29.17 2.77 -0.41
C TYR A 25 -28.08 2.47 -1.44
N ARG A 26 -26.87 2.93 -1.12
CA ARG A 26 -25.64 2.57 -1.81
C ARG A 26 -24.62 2.10 -0.79
N ILE A 27 -24.06 0.91 -1.01
CA ILE A 27 -22.97 0.37 -0.21
C ILE A 27 -21.69 0.48 -1.03
N THR A 28 -20.69 1.17 -0.48
CA THR A 28 -19.37 1.33 -1.07
C THR A 28 -18.30 0.92 -0.10
N GLU A 29 -17.31 0.18 -0.57
CA GLU A 29 -16.10 -0.06 0.20
C GLU A 29 -15.32 1.25 0.33
N VAL A 30 -14.93 1.60 1.55
CA VAL A 30 -14.18 2.83 1.86
C VAL A 30 -12.71 2.58 2.12
N LYS A 31 -12.37 1.33 2.49
CA LYS A 31 -11.01 0.91 2.83
C LYS A 31 -10.92 -0.61 2.64
N ALA A 32 -10.00 -1.04 1.78
CA ALA A 32 -9.69 -2.46 1.61
C ALA A 32 -8.84 -3.01 2.77
N PRO A 33 -8.91 -4.32 3.03
CA PRO A 33 -7.94 -5.03 3.87
C PRO A 33 -6.50 -4.87 3.36
N ALA A 34 -5.52 -5.08 4.25
CA ALA A 34 -4.11 -5.02 3.86
C ALA A 34 -3.79 -6.06 2.78
N GLY A 35 -3.13 -5.63 1.71
CA GLY A 35 -2.80 -6.50 0.57
C GLY A 35 -3.95 -6.74 -0.40
N TYR A 36 -5.04 -5.96 -0.33
CA TYR A 36 -6.16 -6.00 -1.28
C TYR A 36 -6.38 -4.64 -1.96
N THR A 37 -6.96 -4.68 -3.15
CA THR A 37 -7.35 -3.49 -3.92
C THR A 37 -8.72 -2.99 -3.46
N LEU A 38 -8.85 -1.67 -3.29
CA LEU A 38 -10.12 -1.02 -2.97
C LEU A 38 -11.09 -1.11 -4.16
N LEU A 39 -12.32 -1.54 -3.90
CA LEU A 39 -13.37 -1.57 -4.92
C LEU A 39 -13.72 -0.16 -5.41
N THR A 40 -13.69 0.05 -6.72
CA THR A 40 -14.07 1.32 -7.37
C THR A 40 -15.57 1.45 -7.57
N GLU A 41 -16.27 0.31 -7.63
CA GLU A 41 -17.71 0.24 -7.85
C GLU A 41 -18.47 -0.04 -6.55
N PRO A 42 -19.72 0.45 -6.43
CA PRO A 42 -20.56 0.13 -5.28
C PRO A 42 -20.91 -1.36 -5.24
N LEU A 43 -20.81 -1.95 -4.05
CA LEU A 43 -21.20 -3.33 -3.78
C LEU A 43 -22.70 -3.56 -3.92
N PHE A 44 -23.49 -2.51 -3.66
CA PHE A 44 -24.92 -2.55 -3.79
C PHE A 44 -25.46 -1.16 -4.07
N THR A 45 -26.45 -1.09 -4.95
CA THR A 45 -27.32 0.08 -5.13
C THR A 45 -28.73 -0.42 -5.29
N GLY A 46 -29.64 -0.06 -4.37
CA GLY A 46 -31.00 -0.59 -4.40
C GLY A 46 -31.89 0.00 -3.31
N THR A 47 -33.17 -0.31 -3.38
CA THR A 47 -34.16 0.13 -2.40
C THR A 47 -34.47 -1.00 -1.43
N LEU A 48 -34.55 -0.67 -0.13
CA LEU A 48 -35.14 -1.59 0.85
C LEU A 48 -36.65 -1.48 0.74
N ASP A 49 -37.35 -2.57 0.50
CA ASP A 49 -38.80 -2.64 0.48
C ASP A 49 -39.33 -3.43 1.69
N ASN A 50 -40.65 -3.64 1.74
CA ASN A 50 -41.28 -4.34 2.86
C ASN A 50 -41.41 -5.85 2.62
N ASN A 51 -40.98 -6.35 1.45
CA ASN A 51 -41.03 -7.76 1.09
C ASN A 51 -39.75 -8.47 1.56
N ASP A 52 -38.59 -7.85 1.36
CA ASP A 52 -37.29 -8.38 1.80
C ASP A 52 -36.66 -7.47 2.87
N ARG A 53 -36.79 -7.89 4.13
CA ARG A 53 -36.24 -7.15 5.28
C ARG A 53 -34.76 -7.41 5.54
N ASP A 54 -34.24 -8.51 4.99
CA ASP A 54 -32.84 -8.91 5.13
C ASP A 54 -32.21 -9.02 3.74
N ILE A 55 -31.17 -8.23 3.48
CA ILE A 55 -30.37 -8.30 2.27
C ILE A 55 -28.95 -8.74 2.64
N THR A 56 -28.49 -9.82 2.02
CA THR A 56 -27.12 -10.31 2.17
C THR A 56 -26.31 -9.95 0.93
N ILE A 57 -25.21 -9.23 1.11
CA ILE A 57 -24.29 -8.83 0.04
C ILE A 57 -22.93 -9.41 0.36
N THR A 58 -22.31 -10.06 -0.63
CA THR A 58 -20.94 -10.57 -0.51
C THR A 58 -20.00 -9.59 -1.19
N ALA A 59 -19.01 -9.09 -0.44
CA ALA A 59 -17.93 -8.29 -1.01
C ALA A 59 -16.79 -9.22 -1.47
N CYS A 60 -16.39 -9.09 -2.74
CA CYS A 60 -15.30 -9.84 -3.32
C CYS A 60 -14.09 -8.93 -3.51
N ASN A 61 -13.13 -8.98 -2.59
CA ASN A 61 -11.91 -8.19 -2.67
C ASN A 61 -10.87 -8.91 -3.55
N SER A 62 -10.25 -8.16 -4.46
CA SER A 62 -9.13 -8.68 -5.25
C SER A 62 -7.80 -8.43 -4.54
N ALA A 63 -6.95 -9.45 -4.43
CA ALA A 63 -5.62 -9.28 -3.85
C ALA A 63 -4.83 -8.22 -4.64
N GLY A 64 -4.23 -7.28 -3.91
CA GLY A 64 -3.39 -6.24 -4.47
C GLY A 64 -2.12 -6.85 -5.04
N PHE A 65 -1.78 -6.46 -6.26
CA PHE A 65 -0.52 -6.85 -6.88
C PHE A 65 0.61 -6.00 -6.30
N ALA A 66 1.37 -6.56 -5.36
CA ALA A 66 2.61 -5.95 -4.88
C ALA A 66 3.74 -6.37 -5.83
N LEU A 67 4.26 -5.42 -6.62
CA LEU A 67 5.49 -5.63 -7.35
C LEU A 67 6.62 -5.93 -6.35
N PRO A 68 7.47 -6.94 -6.60
CA PRO A 68 8.65 -7.13 -5.77
C PRO A 68 9.51 -5.87 -5.82
N PHE A 69 10.04 -5.46 -4.68
CA PHE A 69 11.07 -4.42 -4.64
C PHE A 69 12.29 -4.96 -5.39
N THR A 70 12.41 -4.64 -6.68
CA THR A 70 13.60 -4.94 -7.48
C THR A 70 14.67 -3.92 -7.12
N GLY A 71 15.38 -4.18 -6.03
CA GLY A 71 16.47 -3.35 -5.53
C GLY A 71 17.39 -4.19 -4.66
N GLY A 72 18.28 -4.97 -5.29
CA GLY A 72 19.31 -5.71 -4.57
C GLY A 72 20.45 -4.78 -4.13
N THR A 73 21.06 -5.07 -2.99
CA THR A 73 22.23 -4.35 -2.40
C THR A 73 23.49 -4.35 -3.30
N GLY A 74 23.42 -4.86 -4.54
CA GLY A 74 24.55 -5.03 -5.44
C GLY A 74 25.19 -3.75 -5.97
N PHE A 75 24.49 -2.61 -5.97
CA PHE A 75 25.07 -1.34 -6.43
C PHE A 75 25.94 -0.64 -5.37
N THR A 76 25.67 -0.88 -4.09
CA THR A 76 26.36 -0.20 -2.97
C THR A 76 27.84 -0.54 -2.88
N THR A 77 28.22 -1.78 -3.25
CA THR A 77 29.60 -2.26 -3.20
C THR A 77 30.49 -1.51 -4.20
N TYR A 78 30.02 -1.26 -5.42
CA TYR A 78 30.79 -0.52 -6.44
C TYR A 78 31.08 0.91 -6.01
N PHE A 79 30.10 1.61 -5.42
CA PHE A 79 30.31 2.96 -4.88
C PHE A 79 31.34 2.97 -3.75
N LEU A 80 31.31 1.98 -2.85
CA LEU A 80 32.29 1.85 -1.79
C LEU A 80 33.70 1.61 -2.34
N PHE A 81 33.87 0.67 -3.28
CA PHE A 81 35.16 0.40 -3.90
C PHE A 81 35.72 1.61 -4.65
N ALA A 82 34.88 2.34 -5.39
CA ALA A 82 35.29 3.56 -6.09
C ALA A 82 35.75 4.65 -5.09
N ALA A 83 35.01 4.85 -4.00
CA ALA A 83 35.39 5.81 -2.96
C ALA A 83 36.74 5.44 -2.31
N LEU A 84 36.94 4.16 -1.97
CA LEU A 84 38.21 3.68 -1.41
C LEU A 84 39.38 3.85 -2.38
N MET A 85 39.20 3.56 -3.67
CA MET A 85 40.23 3.77 -4.69
C MET A 85 40.58 5.26 -4.85
N LEU A 86 39.60 6.15 -4.83
CA LEU A 86 39.83 7.60 -4.88
C LEU A 86 40.60 8.08 -3.63
N CYS A 87 40.21 7.63 -2.43
CA CYS A 87 40.91 7.99 -1.19
C CYS A 87 42.37 7.50 -1.20
N MET A 88 42.61 6.26 -1.64
CA MET A 88 43.97 5.73 -1.77
C MET A 88 44.79 6.51 -2.81
N GLY A 89 44.21 6.83 -3.96
CA GLY A 89 44.87 7.64 -4.99
C GLY A 89 45.29 9.02 -4.46
N VAL A 90 44.40 9.73 -3.76
CA VAL A 90 44.71 11.03 -3.14
C VAL A 90 45.82 10.89 -2.09
N TYR A 91 45.76 9.85 -1.24
CA TYR A 91 46.79 9.58 -0.24
C TYR A 91 48.17 9.37 -0.87
N PHE A 92 48.27 8.55 -1.92
CA PHE A 92 49.54 8.31 -2.62
C PHE A 92 50.05 9.54 -3.37
N CYS A 93 49.17 10.33 -4.02
CA CYS A 93 49.55 11.60 -4.63
C CYS A 93 50.13 12.57 -3.59
N LYS A 94 49.47 12.70 -2.42
CA LYS A 94 49.95 13.55 -1.33
C LYS A 94 51.29 13.06 -0.76
N LYS A 95 51.43 11.76 -0.52
CA LYS A 95 52.69 11.18 -0.02
C LYS A 95 53.85 11.37 -1.01
N SER A 96 53.59 11.18 -2.30
CA SER A 96 54.59 11.38 -3.36
C SER A 96 54.99 12.84 -3.50
N TYR A 97 54.02 13.77 -3.41
CA TYR A 97 54.28 15.20 -3.43
C TYR A 97 55.18 15.64 -2.27
N ILE A 98 54.83 15.23 -1.03
CA ILE A 98 55.63 15.53 0.17
C ILE A 98 57.04 14.94 0.07
N THR A 99 57.17 13.72 -0.47
CA THR A 99 58.50 13.09 -0.64
C THR A 99 59.36 13.84 -1.64
N LYS A 100 58.77 14.44 -2.69
CA LYS A 100 59.51 15.26 -3.68
C LYS A 100 59.92 16.63 -3.14
N GLU A 101 59.16 17.21 -2.23
CA GLU A 101 59.48 18.53 -1.63
C GLU A 101 60.60 18.43 -0.58
N ASN A 102 60.84 17.25 0.00
CA ASN A 102 61.87 17.00 1.01
C ASN A 102 63.19 16.44 0.44
N ILE A 103 63.43 16.55 -0.88
CA ILE A 103 64.67 16.15 -1.57
C ILE A 103 65.36 17.38 -2.14
#